data_AF-A0A7H0Y6T3-F1
#
_entry.id   AF-A0A7H0Y6T3-F1
#
_cell.length_a   1.000
_cell.length_b   1.000
_cell.length_c   1.000
_cell.angle_alpha   90.00
_cell.angle_beta   90.00
_cell.angle_gamma   90.00
#
_symmetry.space_group_name_H-M   'P 1'
#
loop_
_entity.id
_entity.type
_entity.pdbx_description
1 polymer ?
#
loop_
_entity_poly.entity_id
_entity_poly.type
_entity_poly.pdbx_seq_one_letter_code
_entity_poly.pdbx_strand_id
1 'polypeptide(L)'
;MNMIMNRMEKLSLKKVMLTVLMAALVFVVLAPFSANKANAALPNGTYQLPYTVYKDGTTQPSYMDTNGYVKKPATLIVTNGQYKVRVAITKSAWVTEFKTQQSGQYVNATVVSTSGDTRIVEFPVTSPSQKLNVKLHVSVPAEYTGGIPYDHEYVVQFQFDDSDI
;
A
#
# COMPACT_ATOMS: atom_id res chain seq x y z
N MET A 1 -7.43 12.06 -84.40
CA MET A 1 -8.29 11.61 -83.29
C MET A 1 -7.58 11.96 -81.99
N ASN A 2 -8.26 12.76 -81.16
CA ASN A 2 -7.89 13.46 -79.93
C ASN A 2 -6.70 13.01 -79.06
N MET A 3 -5.76 13.95 -78.91
CA MET A 3 -5.30 14.58 -77.65
C MET A 3 -5.75 13.94 -76.32
N ILE A 4 -4.79 13.42 -75.55
CA ILE A 4 -4.96 13.20 -74.09
C ILE A 4 -3.76 13.84 -73.38
N MET A 5 -3.90 15.11 -73.00
CA MET A 5 -3.02 15.79 -72.06
C MET A 5 -3.31 15.25 -70.66
N ASN A 6 -2.29 14.67 -70.02
CA ASN A 6 -2.35 14.21 -68.65
C ASN A 6 -2.44 15.43 -67.71
N ARG A 7 -3.66 15.76 -67.28
CA ARG A 7 -3.92 16.87 -66.35
C ARG A 7 -3.61 16.39 -64.92
N MET A 8 -2.34 16.38 -64.54
CA MET A 8 -1.98 16.32 -63.11
C MET A 8 -2.59 17.55 -62.45
N GLU A 9 -3.64 17.34 -61.64
CA GLU A 9 -4.16 18.38 -60.76
C GLU A 9 -3.03 18.82 -59.83
N LYS A 10 -2.47 20.01 -60.08
CA LYS A 10 -1.51 20.64 -59.18
C LYS A 10 -2.23 20.83 -57.84
N LEU A 11 -1.87 20.00 -56.86
CA LEU A 11 -2.34 20.11 -55.49
C LEU A 11 -2.04 21.53 -55.00
N SER A 12 -3.11 22.32 -54.79
CA SER A 12 -2.99 23.71 -54.36
C SER A 12 -2.26 23.77 -53.02
N LEU A 13 -1.19 24.57 -52.91
CA LEU A 13 -0.46 24.76 -51.65
C LEU A 13 -1.39 25.14 -50.49
N LYS A 14 -2.52 25.82 -50.77
CA LYS A 14 -3.54 26.16 -49.77
C LYS A 14 -4.26 24.92 -49.22
N LYS A 15 -4.48 23.89 -50.05
CA LYS A 15 -5.06 22.60 -49.65
C LYS A 15 -4.03 21.73 -48.88
N VAL A 16 -2.75 21.79 -49.24
CA VAL A 16 -1.67 21.11 -48.51
C VAL A 16 -1.41 21.76 -47.14
N MET A 17 -1.42 23.10 -47.06
CA MET A 17 -1.29 23.79 -45.76
C MET A 17 -2.48 23.50 -44.84
N LEU A 18 -3.71 23.42 -45.36
CA LEU A 18 -4.89 23.14 -44.52
C LEU A 18 -4.87 21.70 -43.97
N THR A 19 -4.44 20.71 -44.76
CA THR A 19 -4.33 19.32 -44.28
C THR A 19 -3.15 19.13 -43.32
N VAL A 20 -2.01 19.80 -43.54
CA VAL A 20 -0.87 19.76 -42.61
C VAL A 20 -1.22 20.46 -41.27
N LEU A 21 -1.99 21.56 -41.30
CA LEU A 21 -2.44 22.26 -40.09
C LEU A 21 -3.46 21.43 -39.27
N MET A 22 -4.33 20.67 -39.94
CA MET A 22 -5.30 19.79 -39.29
C MET A 22 -4.66 18.49 -38.76
N ALA A 23 -3.57 18.03 -39.37
CA ALA A 23 -2.77 16.91 -38.85
C ALA A 23 -1.91 17.29 -37.63
N ALA A 24 -1.42 18.53 -37.56
CA ALA A 24 -0.65 19.03 -36.41
C ALA A 24 -1.52 19.26 -35.16
N LEU A 25 -2.82 19.60 -35.33
CA LEU A 25 -3.77 19.77 -34.22
C LEU A 25 -4.22 18.45 -33.58
N VAL A 26 -4.22 17.35 -34.32
CA VAL A 26 -4.59 16.02 -33.77
C VAL A 26 -3.44 15.39 -32.97
N PHE A 27 -2.19 15.81 -33.18
CA PHE A 27 -1.03 15.30 -32.43
C PHE A 27 -0.80 15.96 -31.06
N VAL A 28 -1.47 17.08 -30.75
CA VAL A 28 -1.35 17.77 -29.44
C VAL A 28 -2.29 17.18 -28.38
N VAL A 29 -3.26 16.34 -28.75
CA VAL A 29 -4.25 15.76 -27.81
C VAL A 29 -3.80 14.43 -27.19
N LEU A 30 -2.60 13.93 -27.52
CA LEU A 30 -2.09 12.62 -27.07
C LEU A 30 -0.93 12.69 -26.06
N ALA A 31 -0.74 13.82 -25.37
CA ALA A 31 0.07 13.80 -24.16
C ALA A 31 -0.86 13.65 -22.95
N PRO A 32 -1.04 12.44 -22.38
CA PRO A 32 -1.35 12.40 -20.98
C PRO A 32 -0.13 12.99 -20.28
N PHE A 33 -0.18 14.26 -19.90
CA PHE A 33 0.49 14.74 -18.70
C PHE A 33 -0.20 14.12 -17.47
N SER A 34 -0.34 12.79 -17.48
CA SER A 34 -0.17 12.04 -16.27
C SER A 34 1.33 12.07 -16.05
N ALA A 35 1.78 12.99 -15.19
CA ALA A 35 2.85 12.64 -14.29
C ALA A 35 2.34 11.46 -13.45
N ASN A 36 2.25 10.27 -14.07
CA ASN A 36 2.53 9.06 -13.35
C ASN A 36 3.92 9.36 -12.82
N LYS A 37 4.01 9.66 -11.52
CA LYS A 37 5.21 9.27 -10.79
C LYS A 37 5.39 7.83 -11.24
N ALA A 38 6.36 7.59 -12.13
CA ALA A 38 6.86 6.26 -12.28
C ALA A 38 7.26 5.91 -10.86
N ASN A 39 6.46 5.07 -10.19
CA ASN A 39 6.87 4.45 -8.95
C ASN A 39 8.10 3.65 -9.36
N ALA A 40 9.27 4.28 -9.33
CA ALA A 40 10.53 3.59 -9.37
C ALA A 40 10.40 2.59 -8.23
N ALA A 41 10.32 1.31 -8.57
CA ALA A 41 10.17 0.27 -7.59
C ALA A 41 11.30 0.44 -6.57
N LEU A 42 10.96 0.45 -5.28
CA LEU A 42 11.96 0.59 -4.22
C LEU A 42 13.04 -0.48 -4.43
N PRO A 43 14.34 -0.13 -4.32
CA PRO A 43 15.40 -1.12 -4.40
C PRO A 43 15.22 -2.24 -3.36
N ASN A 44 15.78 -3.41 -3.65
CA ASN A 44 15.82 -4.48 -2.66
C ASN A 44 16.56 -3.99 -1.41
N GLY A 45 15.96 -4.18 -0.24
CA GLY A 45 16.48 -3.58 0.96
C GLY A 45 15.58 -3.74 2.17
N THR A 46 16.02 -3.16 3.27
CA THR A 46 15.30 -3.11 4.54
C THR A 46 15.23 -1.65 4.99
N TYR A 47 14.02 -1.19 5.33
CA TYR A 47 13.73 0.19 5.65
C TYR A 47 12.98 0.29 6.97
N GLN A 48 13.17 1.39 7.69
CA GLN A 48 12.29 1.73 8.80
C GLN A 48 10.98 2.26 8.23
N LEU A 49 9.86 1.80 8.79
CA LEU A 49 8.54 2.17 8.33
C LEU A 49 7.72 2.66 9.52
N PRO A 50 7.69 3.97 9.79
CA PRO A 50 6.82 4.54 10.80
C PRO A 50 5.35 4.17 10.54
N TYR A 51 4.56 4.06 11.61
CA TYR A 51 3.15 3.73 11.47
C TYR A 51 2.33 4.16 12.68
N THR A 52 1.01 4.23 12.46
CA THR A 52 0.00 4.40 13.51
C THR A 52 -1.07 3.31 13.36
N VAL A 53 -1.56 2.79 14.48
CA VAL A 53 -2.66 1.83 14.53
C VAL A 53 -3.93 2.55 15.00
N TYR A 54 -4.92 2.63 14.13
CA TYR A 54 -6.20 3.29 14.40
C TYR A 54 -7.28 2.31 14.84
N LYS A 55 -8.28 2.83 15.57
CA LYS A 55 -9.55 2.11 15.79
C LYS A 55 -10.26 1.94 14.45
N ASP A 56 -10.94 0.80 14.28
CA ASP A 56 -11.64 0.47 13.04
C ASP A 56 -12.59 1.58 12.58
N GLY A 57 -12.51 1.92 11.30
CA GLY A 57 -13.34 2.95 10.67
C GLY A 57 -13.07 4.39 11.13
N THR A 58 -11.99 4.66 11.87
CA THR A 58 -11.71 6.00 12.42
C THR A 58 -10.30 6.51 12.15
N THR A 59 -10.02 7.73 12.60
CA THR A 59 -8.69 8.36 12.68
C THR A 59 -8.16 8.45 14.10
N GLN A 60 -8.85 7.82 15.07
CA GLN A 60 -8.44 7.84 16.47
C GLN A 60 -7.43 6.73 16.75
N PRO A 61 -6.29 7.01 17.41
CA PRO A 61 -5.35 5.97 17.82
C PRO A 61 -6.04 4.86 18.62
N SER A 62 -5.69 3.61 18.32
CA SER A 62 -6.17 2.44 19.03
C SER A 62 -5.45 2.27 20.36
N TYR A 63 -6.05 1.49 21.26
CA TYR A 63 -5.37 1.10 22.51
C TYR A 63 -4.10 0.27 22.22
N MET A 64 -4.07 -0.48 21.11
CA MET A 64 -2.87 -1.19 20.66
C MET A 64 -1.71 -0.22 20.39
N ASP A 65 -2.01 0.93 19.81
CA ASP A 65 -1.04 1.98 19.48
C ASP A 65 -0.46 2.66 20.72
N THR A 66 -1.33 3.02 21.67
CA THR A 66 -0.99 3.91 22.78
C THR A 66 -0.52 3.19 24.05
N ASN A 67 -0.74 1.87 24.16
CA ASN A 67 -0.51 1.13 25.41
C ASN A 67 0.57 0.05 25.29
N GLY A 68 1.51 0.22 24.34
CA GLY A 68 2.71 -0.60 24.26
C GLY A 68 2.42 -2.07 23.94
N TYR A 69 1.46 -2.34 23.06
CA TYR A 69 1.24 -3.66 22.48
C TYR A 69 2.10 -3.93 21.25
N VAL A 70 2.65 -2.88 20.64
CA VAL A 70 3.53 -2.95 19.49
C VAL A 70 4.71 -2.00 19.65
N LYS A 71 5.86 -2.34 19.04
CA LYS A 71 7.01 -1.41 18.92
C LYS A 71 6.97 -0.66 17.58
N LYS A 72 7.38 0.60 17.63
CA LYS A 72 7.56 1.48 16.47
C LYS A 72 9.05 1.82 16.31
N PRO A 73 9.53 2.05 15.07
CA PRO A 73 8.82 1.83 13.80
C PRO A 73 8.72 0.34 13.45
N ALA A 74 7.99 0.02 12.38
CA ALA A 74 8.01 -1.29 11.75
C ALA A 74 9.24 -1.41 10.85
N THR A 75 9.45 -2.60 10.29
CA THR A 75 10.50 -2.83 9.28
C THR A 75 9.84 -3.23 7.96
N LEU A 76 10.11 -2.48 6.89
CA LEU A 76 9.75 -2.84 5.52
C LEU A 76 10.88 -3.63 4.88
N ILE A 77 10.55 -4.74 4.25
CA ILE A 77 11.48 -5.58 3.46
C ILE A 77 11.01 -5.53 2.02
N VAL A 78 11.91 -5.12 1.13
CA VAL A 78 11.66 -5.04 -0.31
C VAL A 78 12.46 -6.13 -1.00
N THR A 79 11.78 -6.95 -1.80
CA THR A 79 12.44 -7.99 -2.60
C THR A 79 11.74 -8.12 -3.95
N ASN A 80 12.43 -7.75 -5.01
CA ASN A 80 11.97 -7.78 -6.40
C ASN A 80 10.60 -7.10 -6.57
N GLY A 81 10.44 -5.91 -5.98
CA GLY A 81 9.20 -5.13 -6.02
C GLY A 81 8.06 -5.66 -5.12
N GLN A 82 8.29 -6.72 -4.34
CA GLN A 82 7.35 -7.21 -3.34
C GLN A 82 7.68 -6.63 -1.96
N TYR A 83 6.63 -6.33 -1.20
CA TYR A 83 6.75 -5.72 0.11
C TYR A 83 6.27 -6.66 1.20
N LYS A 84 7.09 -6.80 2.24
CA LYS A 84 6.71 -7.42 3.50
C LYS A 84 6.99 -6.48 4.65
N VAL A 85 6.13 -6.47 5.64
CA VAL A 85 6.29 -5.67 6.85
C VAL A 85 6.50 -6.60 8.04
N ARG A 86 7.45 -6.23 8.90
CA ARG A 86 7.63 -6.82 10.22
C ARG A 86 7.18 -5.87 11.32
N VAL A 87 6.35 -6.37 12.21
CA VAL A 87 5.88 -5.66 13.42
C VAL A 87 6.26 -6.48 14.64
N ALA A 88 6.79 -5.83 15.67
CA ALA A 88 7.03 -6.45 16.96
C ALA A 88 5.81 -6.25 17.88
N ILE A 89 5.23 -7.34 18.36
CA ILE A 89 4.12 -7.38 19.33
C ILE A 89 4.72 -7.67 20.70
N THR A 90 4.54 -6.77 21.67
CA THR A 90 5.26 -6.75 22.97
C THR A 90 4.50 -7.36 24.14
N LYS A 91 3.23 -7.66 23.96
CA LYS A 91 2.36 -8.38 24.90
C LYS A 91 1.87 -9.66 24.22
N SER A 92 2.83 -10.47 23.76
CA SER A 92 2.60 -11.61 22.88
C SER A 92 1.66 -12.64 23.51
N ALA A 93 1.78 -12.89 24.81
CA ALA A 93 0.92 -13.79 25.55
C ALA A 93 -0.55 -13.34 25.56
N TRP A 94 -0.80 -12.03 25.49
CA TRP A 94 -2.16 -11.49 25.52
C TRP A 94 -2.78 -11.34 24.14
N VAL A 95 -1.99 -10.99 23.12
CA VAL A 95 -2.46 -10.95 21.73
C VAL A 95 -2.32 -12.37 21.16
N THR A 96 -3.36 -13.18 21.29
CA THR A 96 -3.34 -14.61 20.93
C THR A 96 -3.43 -14.84 19.42
N GLU A 97 -4.10 -13.94 18.69
CA GLU A 97 -4.14 -13.97 17.23
C GLU A 97 -3.79 -12.61 16.62
N PHE A 98 -3.11 -12.64 15.47
CA PHE A 98 -2.82 -11.46 14.65
C PHE A 98 -2.98 -11.83 13.16
N LYS A 99 -4.09 -11.41 12.56
CA LYS A 99 -4.45 -11.72 11.18
C LYS A 99 -4.53 -10.44 10.36
N THR A 100 -3.83 -10.39 9.23
CA THR A 100 -3.91 -9.26 8.29
C THR A 100 -4.89 -9.53 7.17
N GLN A 101 -5.59 -8.50 6.71
CA GLN A 101 -6.45 -8.64 5.55
C GLN A 101 -5.63 -8.74 4.25
N GLN A 102 -5.78 -9.85 3.54
CA GLN A 102 -5.08 -10.18 2.30
C GLN A 102 -6.12 -10.61 1.27
N SER A 103 -6.24 -9.88 0.16
CA SER A 103 -7.23 -10.15 -0.90
C SER A 103 -8.65 -10.40 -0.38
N GLY A 104 -9.09 -9.58 0.60
CA GLY A 104 -10.42 -9.66 1.20
C GLY A 104 -10.58 -10.69 2.33
N GLN A 105 -9.57 -11.51 2.62
CA GLN A 105 -9.60 -12.54 3.67
C GLN A 105 -8.64 -12.22 4.81
N TYR A 106 -8.95 -12.66 6.03
CA TYR A 106 -8.03 -12.51 7.16
C TYR A 106 -7.08 -13.71 7.25
N VAL A 107 -5.78 -13.46 7.10
CA VAL A 107 -4.73 -14.48 7.10
C VAL A 107 -3.78 -14.25 8.26
N ASN A 108 -3.42 -15.31 8.99
CA ASN A 108 -2.45 -15.23 10.08
C ASN A 108 -1.11 -14.67 9.59
N ALA A 109 -0.55 -13.70 10.32
CA ALA A 109 0.81 -13.25 10.06
C ALA A 109 1.82 -14.35 10.45
N THR A 110 2.92 -14.42 9.73
CA THR A 110 3.98 -15.41 9.99
C THR A 110 4.81 -14.93 11.18
N VAL A 111 4.99 -15.78 12.20
CA VAL A 111 5.91 -15.47 13.31
C VAL A 111 7.34 -15.74 12.83
N VAL A 112 8.20 -14.72 12.83
CA VAL A 112 9.60 -14.85 12.41
C VAL A 112 10.56 -15.05 13.57
N SER A 113 10.22 -14.55 14.76
CA SER A 113 10.99 -14.79 15.99
C SER A 113 10.15 -14.47 17.23
N THR A 114 10.56 -15.06 18.36
CA THR A 114 9.98 -14.81 19.68
C THR A 114 11.13 -14.66 20.68
N SER A 115 11.04 -13.66 21.56
CA SER A 115 12.01 -13.41 22.63
C SER A 115 11.28 -12.81 23.83
N GLY A 116 11.20 -13.58 24.93
CA GLY A 116 10.36 -13.23 26.07
C GLY A 116 8.90 -13.08 25.66
N ASP A 117 8.22 -12.05 26.17
CA ASP A 117 6.82 -11.75 25.79
C ASP A 117 6.71 -10.90 24.51
N THR A 118 7.79 -10.81 23.71
CA THR A 118 7.77 -10.13 22.42
C THR A 118 7.89 -11.14 21.29
N ARG A 119 7.04 -11.01 20.26
CA ARG A 119 7.19 -11.73 18.99
C ARG A 119 7.26 -10.77 17.82
N ILE A 120 8.02 -11.12 16.79
CA ILE A 120 8.04 -10.40 15.52
C ILE A 120 7.17 -11.18 14.55
N VAL A 121 6.18 -10.51 13.97
CA VAL A 121 5.31 -11.05 12.91
C VAL A 121 5.64 -10.41 11.58
N GLU A 122 5.55 -11.18 10.48
CA GLU A 122 5.79 -10.77 9.10
C GLU A 122 4.54 -11.04 8.26
N PHE A 123 4.18 -10.08 7.40
CA PHE A 123 3.06 -10.21 6.47
C PHE A 123 3.29 -9.37 5.21
N PRO A 124 2.72 -9.77 4.06
CA PRO A 124 2.82 -8.99 2.84
C PRO A 124 1.93 -7.74 2.90
N VAL A 125 2.34 -6.69 2.18
CA VAL A 125 1.53 -5.50 1.94
C VAL A 125 1.52 -5.18 0.45
N THR A 126 0.36 -4.80 -0.10
CA THR A 126 0.24 -4.41 -1.51
C THR A 126 0.77 -3.00 -1.75
N SER A 127 0.54 -2.10 -0.80
CA SER A 127 1.02 -0.73 -0.79
C SER A 127 1.19 -0.28 0.65
N PRO A 128 2.38 0.19 1.08
CA PRO A 128 2.58 0.67 2.45
C PRO A 128 1.72 1.90 2.76
N SER A 129 1.43 2.76 1.79
CA SER A 129 0.61 3.97 1.98
C SER A 129 -0.88 3.69 2.22
N GLN A 130 -1.37 2.46 2.03
CA GLN A 130 -2.76 2.08 2.29
C GLN A 130 -2.97 1.58 3.72
N LYS A 131 -4.14 1.91 4.30
CA LYS A 131 -4.55 1.32 5.57
C LYS A 131 -4.77 -0.19 5.42
N LEU A 132 -4.18 -0.95 6.33
CA LEU A 132 -4.32 -2.40 6.42
C LEU A 132 -5.20 -2.77 7.62
N ASN A 133 -6.32 -3.46 7.34
CA ASN A 133 -7.14 -4.04 8.40
C ASN A 133 -6.43 -5.24 9.02
N VAL A 134 -6.41 -5.28 10.35
CA VAL A 134 -5.85 -6.37 11.15
C VAL A 134 -6.89 -6.83 12.14
N LYS A 135 -7.24 -8.11 12.09
CA LYS A 135 -8.05 -8.77 13.10
C LYS A 135 -7.14 -9.32 14.20
N LEU A 136 -7.48 -9.02 15.44
CA LEU A 136 -6.79 -9.44 16.65
C LEU A 136 -7.73 -10.29 17.49
N HIS A 137 -7.16 -11.24 18.22
CA HIS A 137 -7.79 -11.85 19.38
C HIS A 137 -6.92 -11.49 20.59
N VAL A 138 -7.53 -10.90 21.61
CA VAL A 138 -6.86 -10.51 22.84
C VAL A 138 -7.49 -11.26 24.00
N SER A 139 -6.69 -12.07 24.67
CA SER A 139 -7.06 -12.83 25.86
C SER A 139 -6.14 -12.46 27.02
N VAL A 140 -6.70 -11.90 28.09
CA VAL A 140 -5.96 -11.51 29.28
C VAL A 140 -6.51 -12.29 30.48
N PRO A 141 -5.64 -13.02 31.21
CA PRO A 141 -6.05 -13.77 32.39
C PRO A 141 -6.67 -12.87 33.48
N ALA A 142 -7.62 -13.45 34.23
CA ALA A 142 -8.43 -12.75 35.22
C ALA A 142 -7.60 -12.04 36.31
N GLU A 143 -6.43 -12.58 36.65
CA GLU A 143 -5.53 -11.99 37.64
C GLU A 143 -4.99 -10.60 37.22
N TYR A 144 -5.00 -10.28 35.92
CA TYR A 144 -4.58 -8.97 35.40
C TYR A 144 -5.75 -8.01 35.16
N THR A 145 -6.98 -8.46 35.37
CA THR A 145 -8.22 -7.75 34.99
C THR A 145 -9.23 -7.69 36.15
N GLY A 146 -8.74 -7.68 37.39
CA GLY A 146 -9.58 -7.53 38.58
C GLY A 146 -10.46 -8.74 38.89
N GLY A 147 -10.05 -9.93 38.47
CA GLY A 147 -10.75 -11.20 38.72
C GLY A 147 -11.74 -11.61 37.64
N ILE A 148 -11.85 -10.86 36.53
CA ILE A 148 -12.77 -11.17 35.42
C ILE A 148 -11.94 -11.38 34.15
N PRO A 149 -11.91 -12.58 33.53
CA PRO A 149 -11.12 -12.81 32.33
C PRO A 149 -11.59 -11.88 31.21
N TYR A 150 -10.63 -11.37 30.44
CA TYR A 150 -10.90 -10.51 29.29
C TYR A 150 -10.59 -11.28 28.01
N ASP A 151 -11.56 -11.38 27.11
CA ASP A 151 -11.46 -12.17 25.88
C ASP A 151 -12.27 -11.49 24.77
N HIS A 152 -11.59 -10.86 23.82
CA HIS A 152 -12.23 -10.08 22.77
C HIS A 152 -11.50 -10.16 21.42
N GLU A 153 -12.30 -10.18 20.35
CA GLU A 153 -11.82 -9.89 19.00
C GLU A 153 -11.89 -8.39 18.70
N TYR A 154 -10.88 -7.89 17.99
CA TYR A 154 -10.85 -6.52 17.49
C TYR A 154 -10.48 -6.47 16.02
N VAL A 155 -10.99 -5.48 15.30
CA VAL A 155 -10.38 -5.01 14.05
C VAL A 155 -9.70 -3.68 14.36
N VAL A 156 -8.47 -3.53 13.88
CA VAL A 156 -7.70 -2.28 13.92
C VAL A 156 -7.13 -2.00 12.54
N GLN A 157 -6.73 -0.75 12.29
CA GLN A 157 -6.23 -0.33 10.99
C GLN A 157 -4.80 0.19 11.12
N PHE A 158 -3.83 -0.53 10.56
CA PHE A 158 -2.45 -0.06 10.47
C PHE A 158 -2.33 0.90 9.29
N GLN A 159 -1.79 2.10 9.53
CA GLN A 159 -1.41 3.04 8.48
C GLN A 159 0.09 3.25 8.56
N PHE A 160 0.80 2.83 7.51
CA PHE A 160 2.23 3.06 7.42
C PHE A 160 2.51 4.39 6.74
N ASP A 161 3.62 5.00 7.13
CA ASP A 161 4.14 6.23 6.56
C ASP A 161 5.38 5.90 5.74
N ASP A 162 5.24 5.96 4.42
CA ASP A 162 6.30 5.72 3.45
C ASP A 162 6.89 7.01 2.88
N SER A 163 6.62 8.16 3.50
CA SER A 163 7.07 9.46 2.99
C SER A 163 8.60 9.64 2.98
N ASP A 164 9.30 8.91 3.86
CA ASP A 164 10.76 8.92 3.98
C ASP A 164 11.46 7.81 3.18
N ILE A 165 10.72 7.08 2.31
CA ILE A 165 11.21 5.91 1.55
C ILE A 165 11.03 6.15 0.04
#